data_AF-A0A1Y1N7R8-F1
#
_entry.id   AF-A0A1Y1N7R8-F1
#
_cell.length_a   1.000
_cell.length_b   1.000
_cell.length_c   1.000
_cell.angle_alpha   90.00
_cell.angle_beta   90.00
_cell.angle_gamma   90.00
#
_symmetry.space_group_name_H-M   'P 1'
#
loop_
_entity.id
_entity.type
_entity.pdbx_description
1 polymer ?
#
loop_
_entity_poly.entity_id
_entity_poly.type
_entity_poly.pdbx_seq_one_letter_code
_entity_poly.pdbx_strand_id
1 'polypeptide(L)'
;LFIVQTFKEYEKCGLTEISFLHVPDPCLVIQKNTPYKKLIQIGLRKIHESGLQMRAVSLMYTKKPICTNKASNFVSVGIIDCYLAHAILLIGVIISLSIFSFEVILWRQRKMINNDAH
;
A
#
# COMPACT_ATOMS: atom_id res chain seq x y z
N LEU A 1 5.91 19.57 -5.50
CA LEU A 1 5.09 19.43 -6.73
C LEU A 1 5.50 18.22 -7.59
N PHE A 2 6.80 17.98 -7.81
CA PHE A 2 7.31 16.86 -8.63
C PHE A 2 6.72 15.49 -8.26
N ILE A 3 6.73 15.15 -6.97
CA ILE A 3 6.26 13.84 -6.47
C ILE A 3 4.78 13.57 -6.80
N VAL A 4 3.96 14.62 -6.88
CA VAL A 4 2.53 14.49 -7.21
C VAL A 4 2.34 14.20 -8.70
N GLN A 5 3.21 14.71 -9.56
CA GLN A 5 3.08 14.60 -11.02
C GLN A 5 3.77 13.36 -11.60
N THR A 6 4.87 12.89 -11.02
CA THR A 6 5.70 11.84 -11.65
C THR A 6 5.45 10.43 -11.11
N PHE A 7 4.89 10.29 -9.91
CA PHE A 7 4.68 8.98 -9.29
C PHE A 7 3.24 8.49 -9.45
N LYS A 8 3.08 7.16 -9.49
CA LYS A 8 1.75 6.54 -9.50
C LYS A 8 1.13 6.61 -8.08
N GLU A 9 -0.19 6.48 -8.00
CA GLU A 9 -0.91 6.66 -6.73
C GLU A 9 -0.46 5.67 -5.64
N TYR A 10 -0.18 4.41 -6.01
CA TYR A 10 0.30 3.40 -5.06
C TYR A 10 1.71 3.72 -4.52
N GLU A 11 2.58 4.32 -5.34
CA GLU A 11 3.95 4.70 -4.95
C GLU A 11 3.95 5.87 -3.98
N LYS A 12 3.03 6.83 -4.18
CA LYS A 12 2.82 7.95 -3.26
C LYS A 12 2.36 7.50 -1.88
N CYS A 13 1.46 6.51 -1.83
CA CYS A 13 0.92 6.02 -0.56
C CYS A 13 1.92 5.19 0.25
N GLY A 14 2.87 4.54 -0.41
CA GLY A 14 3.98 3.81 0.22
C GLY A 14 5.05 4.69 0.86
N LEU A 15 5.03 6.01 0.64
CA LEU A 15 6.00 6.94 1.24
C LEU A 15 5.85 6.98 2.77
N THR A 16 6.92 6.72 3.50
CA THR A 16 6.99 6.88 4.95
C THR A 16 7.71 8.19 5.28
N GLU A 17 7.11 9.00 6.16
CA GLU A 17 7.78 10.18 6.68
C GLU A 17 8.74 9.76 7.80
N ILE A 18 10.02 10.11 7.66
CA ILE A 18 11.03 9.88 8.69
C ILE A 18 11.27 11.21 9.38
N SER A 19 10.90 11.31 10.66
CA SER A 19 11.12 12.53 11.44
C SER A 19 12.61 12.66 11.79
N PHE A 20 13.36 13.36 10.94
CA PHE A 20 14.81 13.52 11.10
C PHE A 20 15.20 14.45 12.27
N LEU A 21 14.33 15.40 12.62
CA LEU A 21 14.58 16.37 13.67
C LEU A 21 13.26 16.76 14.33
N HIS A 22 13.09 16.49 15.62
CA HIS A 22 11.94 16.97 16.39
C HIS A 22 12.23 18.42 16.78
N VAL A 23 12.00 19.35 15.85
CA VAL A 23 12.28 20.77 16.09
C VAL A 23 11.15 21.32 16.97
N PRO A 24 11.44 21.79 18.21
CA PRO A 24 10.47 22.57 18.96
C PRO A 24 10.13 23.83 18.17
N ASP A 25 8.89 24.31 18.25
CA ASP A 25 8.41 25.46 17.48
C ASP A 25 9.43 26.61 17.50
N PRO A 26 9.96 27.03 16.33
CA PRO A 26 11.02 28.02 16.27
C PRO A 26 10.51 29.35 16.84
N CYS A 27 11.01 29.72 18.01
CA CYS A 27 10.71 31.01 18.62
C CYS A 27 11.57 32.10 17.97
N LEU A 28 10.95 33.22 17.61
CA LEU A 28 11.67 34.40 17.14
C LEU A 28 12.53 34.96 18.27
N VAL A 29 13.85 34.98 18.04
CA VAL A 29 14.82 35.58 18.96
C VAL A 29 14.89 37.10 18.72
N ILE A 30 14.82 37.87 19.80
CA ILE A 30 14.86 39.34 19.77
C ILE A 30 15.89 39.80 20.79
N GLN A 31 16.65 40.86 20.48
CA GLN A 31 17.61 41.45 21.39
C GLN A 31 16.92 41.90 22.71
N LYS A 32 17.56 41.59 23.84
CA LYS A 32 17.11 42.04 25.17
C LYS A 32 17.12 43.58 25.20
N ASN A 33 16.03 44.19 25.68
CA ASN A 33 15.82 45.65 25.80
C ASN A 33 15.46 46.43 24.52
N THR A 34 14.91 45.77 23.49
CA THR A 34 14.33 46.50 22.36
C THR A 34 12.96 47.09 22.71
N PRO A 35 12.64 48.34 22.29
CA PRO A 35 11.33 48.94 22.51
C PRO A 35 10.20 48.20 21.77
N TYR A 36 10.55 47.46 20.71
CA TYR A 36 9.61 46.73 19.86
C TYR A 36 9.21 45.34 20.39
N LYS A 37 9.82 44.85 21.49
CA LYS A 37 9.57 43.50 22.03
C LYS A 37 8.08 43.21 22.23
N LYS A 38 7.34 44.14 22.86
CA LYS A 38 5.90 43.99 23.12
C LYS A 38 5.09 43.99 21.83
N LEU A 39 5.43 44.87 20.89
CA LEU A 39 4.74 44.98 19.60
C LEU A 39 4.87 43.67 18.80
N ILE A 40 6.09 43.13 18.70
CA ILE A 40 6.37 41.88 18.00
C ILE A 40 5.65 40.71 18.69
N GLN A 41 5.65 40.66 20.02
CA GLN A 41 4.97 39.60 20.76
C GLN A 41 3.44 39.61 20.52
N ILE A 42 2.81 40.78 20.52
CA ILE A 42 1.38 40.93 20.21
C ILE A 42 1.11 40.54 18.75
N GLY A 43 1.94 40.99 17.81
CA GLY A 43 1.83 40.64 16.40
C GLY A 43 1.91 39.13 16.16
N LEU A 44 2.90 38.47 16.76
CA LEU A 44 3.05 37.01 16.67
C LEU A 44 1.86 36.26 17.26
N ARG A 45 1.35 36.71 18.42
CA ARG A 45 0.15 36.12 19.02
C ARG A 45 -1.06 36.25 18.10
N LYS A 46 -1.26 37.41 17.47
CA LYS A 46 -2.35 37.63 16.51
C LYS A 46 -2.22 36.75 15.25
N ILE A 47 -1.00 36.56 14.75
CA ILE A 47 -0.71 35.66 13.61
C ILE A 47 -1.03 34.20 13.97
N HIS A 48 -0.73 33.80 15.20
CA HIS A 48 -1.00 32.47 15.71
C HIS A 48 -2.51 32.23 15.91
N GLU A 49 -3.20 33.15 16.61
CA GLU A 49 -4.65 33.09 16.87
C GLU A 49 -5.48 33.14 15.58
N SER A 50 -5.04 33.89 14.57
CA SER A 50 -5.70 33.94 13.26
C SER A 50 -5.45 32.71 12.38
N GLY A 51 -4.56 31.80 12.79
CA GLY A 51 -4.20 30.62 11.99
C GLY A 51 -3.39 30.93 10.72
N LEU A 52 -2.93 32.17 10.54
CA LEU A 52 -2.18 32.60 9.35
C LEU A 52 -0.88 31.80 9.20
N GLN A 53 -0.23 31.50 10.33
CA GLN A 53 0.97 30.66 10.39
C GLN A 53 0.71 29.26 9.80
N MET A 54 -0.40 28.63 10.15
CA MET A 54 -0.74 27.28 9.67
C MET A 54 -0.97 27.27 8.16
N ARG A 55 -1.61 28.31 7.62
CA ARG A 55 -1.82 28.47 6.18
C ARG A 55 -0.50 28.66 5.43
N ALA A 56 0.39 29.53 5.94
CA ALA A 56 1.70 29.75 5.34
C ALA A 56 2.55 28.47 5.33
N VAL A 57 2.56 27.73 6.46
CA VAL A 57 3.23 26.43 6.56
C VAL A 57 2.66 25.43 5.56
N SER A 58 1.33 25.36 5.41
CA SER A 58 0.70 24.44 4.44
C SER A 58 1.00 24.79 2.97
N LEU A 59 1.33 26.04 2.67
CA LEU A 59 1.72 26.48 1.33
C LEU A 59 3.20 26.22 1.04
N MET A 60 4.07 26.44 2.04
CA MET A 60 5.52 26.26 1.91
C MET A 60 5.94 24.79 2.01
N TYR A 61 5.34 24.04 2.93
CA TYR A 61 5.64 22.62 3.15
C TYR A 61 4.62 21.76 2.43
N THR A 62 5.11 20.97 1.47
CA THR A 62 4.27 19.98 0.80
C THR A 62 4.10 18.78 1.73
N LYS A 63 2.92 18.65 2.36
CA LYS A 63 2.58 17.48 3.18
C LYS A 63 2.37 16.24 2.30
N LYS A 64 2.57 15.05 2.86
CA LYS A 64 2.16 13.80 2.19
C LYS A 64 0.67 13.89 1.82
N PRO A 65 0.30 13.61 0.56
CA PRO A 65 -1.11 13.61 0.15
C PRO A 65 -1.90 12.56 0.93
N ILE A 66 -3.13 12.89 1.32
CA ILE A 66 -4.02 11.98 2.04
C ILE A 66 -4.53 10.93 1.06
N CYS A 67 -4.05 9.70 1.21
CA CYS A 67 -4.54 8.57 0.42
C CYS A 67 -5.96 8.22 0.89
N THR A 68 -6.97 8.62 0.11
CA THR A 68 -8.38 8.28 0.35
C THR A 68 -8.64 6.78 0.18
N ASN A 69 -7.77 6.09 -0.56
CA ASN A 69 -7.83 4.66 -0.85
C ASN A 69 -6.81 3.87 -0.01
N LYS A 70 -7.05 3.73 1.30
CA LYS A 70 -6.33 2.72 2.12
C LYS A 70 -6.73 1.29 1.75
N ALA A 71 -7.87 1.11 1.08
CA ALA A 71 -8.48 -0.19 0.78
C ALA A 71 -8.03 -0.82 -0.55
N SER A 72 -7.26 -0.12 -1.39
CA SER A 72 -6.87 -0.61 -2.73
C SER A 72 -5.37 -0.84 -2.87
N ASN A 73 -4.72 -1.37 -1.83
CA ASN A 73 -3.43 -2.04 -2.02
C ASN A 73 -3.68 -3.36 -2.75
N PHE A 74 -4.08 -3.28 -4.01
CA PHE A 74 -4.00 -4.39 -4.95
C PHE A 74 -2.52 -4.59 -5.22
N VAL A 75 -1.84 -5.26 -4.29
CA VAL A 75 -0.60 -5.94 -4.59
C VAL A 75 -0.98 -6.96 -5.64
N SER A 76 -0.58 -6.71 -6.88
CA SER A 76 -0.68 -7.69 -7.95
C SER A 76 0.23 -8.85 -7.57
N VAL A 77 -0.33 -9.82 -6.84
CA VAL A 77 0.36 -11.04 -6.43
C VAL A 77 0.77 -11.77 -7.71
N GLY A 78 2.08 -11.92 -7.89
CA GLY A 78 2.61 -12.58 -9.07
C GLY A 78 2.27 -14.06 -9.04
N ILE A 79 2.19 -14.70 -10.20
CA ILE A 79 2.00 -16.16 -10.31
C ILE A 79 3.10 -16.91 -9.52
N ILE A 80 4.27 -16.28 -9.36
CA ILE A 80 5.41 -16.76 -8.58
C ILE A 80 5.07 -16.90 -7.07
N ASP A 81 4.26 -15.99 -6.52
CA ASP A 81 3.90 -16.00 -5.10
C ASP A 81 2.90 -17.12 -4.75
N CYS A 82 2.15 -17.61 -5.74
CA CYS A 82 1.17 -18.69 -5.59
C CYS A 82 1.61 -20.02 -6.23
N TYR A 83 2.93 -20.24 -6.39
CA TYR A 83 3.48 -21.44 -7.03
C TYR A 83 3.03 -22.74 -6.35
N LEU A 84 3.05 -22.77 -5.01
CA LEU A 84 2.66 -23.96 -4.24
C LEU A 84 1.20 -24.35 -4.46
N ALA A 85 0.29 -23.38 -4.49
CA ALA A 85 -1.13 -23.63 -4.71
C ALA A 85 -1.39 -24.21 -6.11
N HIS A 86 -0.71 -23.67 -7.13
CA HIS A 86 -0.80 -24.19 -8.50
C HIS A 86 -0.21 -25.59 -8.62
N ALA A 87 0.91 -25.88 -7.96
CA ALA A 87 1.54 -27.19 -7.98
C ALA A 87 0.61 -28.28 -7.41
N ILE A 88 -0.01 -28.01 -6.25
CA ILE A 88 -0.94 -28.97 -5.61
C ILE A 88 -2.17 -29.22 -6.50
N LEU A 89 -2.73 -28.17 -7.10
CA LEU A 89 -3.87 -28.30 -8.01
C LEU A 89 -3.54 -29.15 -9.23
N LEU A 90 -2.40 -28.90 -9.88
CA LEU A 90 -1.97 -29.68 -11.05
C LEU A 90 -1.77 -31.16 -10.71
N ILE A 91 -1.12 -31.44 -9.58
CA ILE A 91 -0.90 -32.83 -9.13
C ILE A 91 -2.25 -33.52 -8.87
N GLY A 92 -3.19 -32.86 -8.20
CA GLY A 92 -4.52 -33.42 -7.94
C GLY A 92 -5.31 -33.72 -9.22
N VAL A 93 -5.20 -32.86 -10.24
CA VAL A 93 -5.83 -33.07 -11.56
C VAL A 93 -5.20 -34.26 -12.28
N ILE A 94 -3.87 -34.38 -12.27
CA ILE A 94 -3.17 -35.51 -12.92
C ILE A 94 -3.54 -36.84 -12.26
N ILE A 95 -3.59 -36.88 -10.93
CA ILE A 95 -3.95 -38.09 -10.19
C ILE A 95 -5.39 -38.50 -10.48
N SER A 96 -6.33 -37.57 -10.46
CA SER A 96 -7.74 -37.86 -10.72
C SER A 96 -7.98 -38.38 -12.15
N LEU A 97 -7.35 -37.76 -13.15
CA LEU A 97 -7.40 -38.23 -14.55
C LEU A 97 -6.78 -39.62 -14.73
N SER A 98 -5.70 -39.92 -13.99
CA SER A 98 -5.05 -41.22 -14.05
C SER A 98 -5.94 -42.33 -13.48
N ILE A 99 -6.58 -42.08 -12.32
CA ILE A 99 -7.52 -43.03 -11.70
C ILE A 99 -8.73 -43.26 -12.61
N PHE A 100 -9.32 -42.18 -13.14
CA PHE A 100 -10.47 -42.26 -14.04
C PHE A 100 -10.15 -43.07 -15.30
N SER A 101 -8.99 -42.83 -15.91
CA SER A 101 -8.55 -43.58 -17.09
C SER A 101 -8.38 -45.06 -16.78
N PHE A 102 -7.79 -45.39 -15.63
CA PHE A 102 -7.59 -46.76 -15.20
C PHE A 102 -8.92 -47.50 -14.97
N GLU A 103 -9.87 -46.84 -14.30
CA GLU A 103 -11.21 -47.39 -14.08
C GLU A 103 -11.93 -47.67 -15.41
N VAL A 104 -11.87 -46.74 -16.36
CA VAL A 104 -12.49 -46.91 -17.68
C VAL A 104 -11.86 -48.08 -18.46
N ILE A 105 -10.54 -48.24 -18.39
CA ILE A 105 -9.83 -49.34 -19.06
C ILE A 105 -10.25 -50.69 -18.45
N LEU A 106 -10.26 -50.80 -17.12
CA LEU A 106 -10.68 -52.01 -16.43
C LEU A 106 -12.15 -52.36 -16.72
N TRP A 107 -13.03 -51.37 -16.76
CA TRP A 107 -14.44 -51.57 -17.11
C TRP A 107 -14.60 -52.09 -18.55
N ARG A 108 -13.86 -51.52 -19.51
CA ARG A 108 -13.86 -51.99 -20.90
C ARG A 108 -13.36 -53.43 -21.03
N GLN A 109 -12.28 -53.79 -20.36
CA GLN A 109 -11.75 -55.17 -20.42
C GLN A 109 -12.72 -56.19 -19.81
N ARG A 110 -13.32 -55.88 -18.65
CA ARG A 110 -14.34 -56.76 -18.04
C ARG A 110 -15.55 -56.96 -18.94
N LYS A 111 -16.00 -55.90 -19.63
CA LYS A 111 -17.11 -56.00 -20.58
C LYS A 111 -16.80 -56.90 -21.77
N MET A 112 -15.57 -56.83 -22.31
CA MET A 112 -15.14 -57.72 -23.40
C MET A 112 -15.13 -59.18 -22.95
N ILE A 113 -14.49 -59.48 -21.81
CA ILE A 113 -14.39 -60.85 -21.28
C ILE A 113 -15.77 -61.46 -20.99
N ASN A 114 -16.72 -60.68 -20.46
CA ASN A 114 -18.07 -61.17 -20.16
C ASN A 114 -18.92 -61.41 -21.43
N ASN A 115 -18.65 -60.69 -22.51
CA ASN A 115 -19.35 -60.90 -23.79
C ASN A 115 -18.84 -62.15 -24.53
N ASP A 116 -17.59 -62.56 -24.30
CA ASP A 116 -17.02 -63.80 -24.86
C ASP A 116 -17.43 -65.07 -24.07
N ALA A 117 -18.09 -64.89 -22.92
CA ALA A 117 -18.53 -65.97 -22.02
C ALA A 117 -20.03 -66.35 -22.17
N HIS A 118 -20.72 -65.81 -23.19
CA HIS A 118 -22.09 -66.14 -23.57
C HIS A 118 -22.14 -66.54 -25.05
#